data_AF-A0A368DV99-F1
#
_entry.id   AF-A0A368DV99-F1
#
_cell.length_a   1.000
_cell.length_b   1.000
_cell.length_c   1.000
_cell.angle_alpha   90.00
_cell.angle_beta   90.00
_cell.angle_gamma   90.00
#
_symmetry.space_group_name_H-M   'P 1'
#
loop_
_entity.id
_entity.type
_entity.pdbx_description
1 polymer ?
#
loop_
_entity_poly.entity_id
_entity_poly.type
_entity_poly.pdbx_seq_one_letter_code
_entity_poly.pdbx_strand_id
1 'polypeptide(L)'
;MSRHDKADKSGKSSVPNDTKREASKISEADLETGFNSEVLSSLQERVSNARKPQTPETETKGRGSAIGMAYRLSMELVVGIVVGGFIGWWLDKWLSTKPIFLLVMLLLGMIAGVLNMLRTARDMRQVLGVDETPVSEVATQATTETKNKTEEHSDGS
;
A
#
# COMPACT_ATOMS: atom_id res chain seq x y z
N MET A 1 6.29 15.84 85.21
CA MET A 1 7.75 15.70 85.37
C MET A 1 8.29 14.92 84.19
N SER A 2 9.02 15.57 83.28
CA SER A 2 10.51 15.59 83.22
C SER A 2 11.06 14.22 82.87
N ARG A 3 11.41 13.99 81.60
CA ARG A 3 12.75 14.22 80.99
C ARG A 3 13.84 13.47 81.74
N HIS A 4 14.48 12.52 81.05
CA HIS A 4 15.92 12.33 80.88
C HIS A 4 16.11 11.02 80.08
N ASP A 5 16.56 11.01 78.82
CA ASP A 5 17.87 11.39 78.24
C ASP A 5 18.90 10.23 78.33
N LYS A 6 19.25 9.71 77.13
CA LYS A 6 20.49 9.01 76.70
C LYS A 6 20.83 7.67 77.36
N ALA A 7 21.63 6.78 76.77
CA ALA A 7 22.16 6.52 75.43
C ALA A 7 23.01 5.24 75.57
N ASP A 8 22.98 4.34 74.58
CA ASP A 8 24.17 3.60 74.09
C ASP A 8 23.72 2.75 72.87
N LYS A 9 24.09 3.01 71.61
CA LYS A 9 25.39 2.88 70.90
C LYS A 9 25.70 1.44 70.46
N SER A 10 25.91 1.36 69.14
CA SER A 10 26.77 0.41 68.41
C SER A 10 26.20 -0.95 67.99
N GLY A 11 26.28 -1.18 66.68
CA GLY A 11 25.94 -2.41 65.97
C GLY A 11 25.54 -2.07 64.52
N LYS A 12 26.46 -1.55 63.70
CA LYS A 12 27.09 -2.28 62.57
C LYS A 12 26.07 -2.75 61.53
N SER A 13 25.85 -1.98 60.46
CA SER A 13 26.56 -2.04 59.17
C SER A 13 26.17 -3.23 58.28
N SER A 14 25.25 -2.98 57.33
CA SER A 14 25.22 -3.62 56.00
C SER A 14 23.97 -3.20 55.22
N VAL A 15 23.94 -1.95 54.74
CA VAL A 15 23.04 -1.58 53.63
C VAL A 15 23.84 -1.81 52.34
N PRO A 16 23.45 -2.72 51.44
CA PRO A 16 24.15 -2.92 50.18
C PRO A 16 23.99 -1.68 49.30
N ASN A 17 25.13 -1.15 48.85
CA ASN A 17 25.28 0.03 48.02
C ASN A 17 25.32 -0.41 46.55
N ASP A 18 24.15 -0.72 45.99
CA ASP A 18 24.03 -1.18 44.59
C ASP A 18 23.59 -0.08 43.61
N THR A 19 23.23 1.10 44.11
CA THR A 19 22.71 2.20 43.27
C THR A 19 23.79 2.92 42.44
N LYS A 20 25.09 2.66 42.67
CA LYS A 20 26.17 3.41 42.01
C LYS A 20 26.82 2.70 40.80
N ARG A 21 26.39 1.48 40.46
CA ARG A 21 26.98 0.69 39.36
C ARG A 21 26.22 0.75 38.03
N GLU A 22 25.04 1.35 37.99
CA GLU A 22 24.22 1.40 36.76
C GLU A 22 24.44 2.66 35.92
N ALA A 23 24.92 3.75 36.52
CA ALA A 23 25.08 5.03 35.81
C ALA A 23 26.35 5.13 34.94
N SER A 24 27.29 4.17 35.01
CA SER A 24 28.58 4.25 34.31
C SER A 24 28.74 3.28 33.13
N LYS A 25 27.67 2.58 32.73
CA LYS A 25 27.70 1.65 31.59
C LYS A 25 27.06 2.17 30.31
N ILE A 26 26.57 3.42 30.31
CA ILE A 26 25.68 3.94 29.27
C ILE A 26 26.32 4.99 28.35
N SER A 27 27.66 5.11 28.26
CA SER A 27 28.25 6.18 27.41
C SER A 27 29.48 5.82 26.58
N GLU A 28 29.91 4.56 26.53
CA GLU A 28 31.04 4.17 25.67
C GLU A 28 30.67 3.16 24.57
N ALA A 29 29.45 2.62 24.58
CA ALA A 29 28.96 1.73 23.54
C ALA A 29 28.15 2.43 22.43
N ASP A 30 27.83 3.72 22.61
CA ASP A 30 26.83 4.43 21.80
C ASP A 30 27.32 4.95 20.44
N LEU A 31 28.59 4.73 20.07
CA LEU A 31 29.16 5.28 18.84
C LEU A 31 29.62 4.25 17.79
N GLU A 32 29.78 2.97 18.12
CA GLU A 32 30.31 1.95 17.18
C GLU A 32 29.26 0.99 16.61
N THR A 33 28.00 1.07 17.03
CA THR A 33 26.95 0.22 16.44
C THR A 33 25.71 1.07 16.21
N GLY A 34 25.85 2.01 15.27
CA GLY A 34 24.92 3.10 14.94
C GLY A 34 23.51 2.71 14.48
N PHE A 35 23.09 1.48 14.69
CA PHE A 35 21.70 1.08 14.66
C PHE A 35 21.54 -0.07 15.65
N ASN A 36 21.01 0.24 16.84
CA ASN A 36 20.65 -0.78 17.82
C ASN A 36 19.77 -1.83 17.14
N SER A 37 20.35 -2.99 16.83
CA SER A 37 19.72 -4.04 16.04
C SER A 37 18.44 -4.52 16.72
N GLU A 38 18.41 -4.52 18.05
CA GLU A 38 17.25 -4.81 18.87
C GLU A 38 16.11 -3.80 18.68
N VAL A 39 16.43 -2.50 18.65
CA VAL A 39 15.44 -1.45 18.40
C VAL A 39 14.94 -1.54 16.96
N LEU A 40 15.82 -1.72 15.99
CA LEU A 40 15.42 -1.95 14.59
C LEU A 40 14.57 -3.20 14.44
N SER A 41 14.88 -4.28 15.17
CA SER A 41 14.08 -5.51 15.19
C SER A 41 12.69 -5.24 15.72
N SER A 42 12.59 -4.51 16.84
CA SER A 42 11.29 -4.17 17.46
C SER A 42 10.47 -3.22 16.59
N LEU A 43 11.11 -2.31 15.86
CA LEU A 43 10.46 -1.42 14.90
C LEU A 43 10.04 -2.19 13.66
N GLN A 44 10.88 -3.09 13.16
CA GLN A 44 10.57 -3.97 12.04
C GLN A 44 9.41 -4.91 12.39
N GLU A 45 9.35 -5.41 13.62
CA GLU A 45 8.26 -6.21 14.15
C GLU A 45 6.97 -5.39 14.29
N ARG A 46 7.05 -4.16 14.83
CA ARG A 46 5.91 -3.23 14.93
C ARG A 46 5.39 -2.79 13.56
N VAL A 47 6.28 -2.45 12.64
CA VAL A 47 5.96 -2.11 11.25
C VAL A 47 5.42 -3.35 10.53
N SER A 48 5.98 -4.54 10.74
CA SER A 48 5.44 -5.82 10.26
C SER A 48 4.02 -6.08 10.77
N ASN A 49 3.77 -5.88 12.07
CA ASN A 49 2.45 -6.05 12.67
C ASN A 49 1.45 -4.96 12.25
N ALA A 50 1.92 -3.75 11.94
CA ALA A 50 1.08 -2.67 11.41
C ALA A 50 0.87 -2.76 9.88
N ARG A 51 1.81 -3.41 9.16
CA ARG A 51 1.80 -3.64 7.70
C ARG A 51 1.19 -4.99 7.32
N LYS A 52 0.98 -5.90 8.28
CA LYS A 52 -0.13 -6.86 8.19
C LYS A 52 -1.34 -6.01 7.85
N PRO A 53 -1.96 -6.20 6.67
CA PRO A 53 -3.00 -5.32 6.20
C PRO A 53 -4.05 -5.26 7.30
N GLN A 54 -4.18 -4.10 7.94
CA GLN A 54 -5.23 -3.81 8.89
C GLN A 54 -6.54 -3.65 8.10
N THR A 55 -6.93 -4.75 7.46
CA THR A 55 -8.31 -5.01 7.10
C THR A 55 -8.85 -5.84 8.27
N PRO A 56 -9.95 -5.40 8.91
CA PRO A 56 -10.46 -6.04 10.11
C PRO A 56 -10.58 -7.56 9.92
N GLU A 57 -10.07 -8.30 10.90
CA GLU A 57 -10.03 -9.76 10.91
C GLU A 57 -11.45 -10.33 10.86
N THR A 58 -11.75 -11.10 9.81
CA THR A 58 -12.73 -12.19 9.87
C THR A 58 -12.53 -13.04 8.63
N GLU A 59 -11.76 -14.13 8.70
CA GLU A 59 -11.92 -15.32 7.83
C GLU A 59 -12.13 -15.08 6.30
N THR A 60 -11.59 -13.99 5.73
CA THR A 60 -11.88 -13.50 4.37
C THR A 60 -10.62 -13.04 3.63
N LYS A 61 -9.51 -13.73 3.83
CA LYS A 61 -8.18 -13.39 3.30
C LYS A 61 -8.13 -13.17 1.76
N GLY A 62 -9.02 -13.83 1.01
CA GLY A 62 -9.21 -13.59 -0.43
C GLY A 62 -10.26 -12.53 -0.79
N ARG A 63 -11.32 -12.40 0.01
CA ARG A 63 -12.44 -11.48 -0.27
C ARG A 63 -12.14 -10.03 0.10
N GLY A 64 -11.42 -9.81 1.21
CA GLY A 64 -10.96 -8.48 1.62
C GLY A 64 -9.94 -7.87 0.65
N SER A 65 -9.05 -8.69 0.09
CA SER A 65 -8.08 -8.25 -0.92
C SER A 65 -8.76 -7.85 -2.23
N ALA A 66 -9.72 -8.64 -2.71
CA ALA A 66 -10.49 -8.32 -3.91
C ALA A 66 -11.33 -7.04 -3.76
N ILE A 67 -11.96 -6.84 -2.60
CA ILE A 67 -12.73 -5.62 -2.29
C ILE A 67 -11.80 -4.40 -2.21
N GLY A 68 -10.64 -4.52 -1.56
CA GLY A 68 -9.66 -3.45 -1.47
C GLY A 68 -9.10 -3.04 -2.84
N MET A 69 -8.85 -4.01 -3.72
CA MET A 69 -8.43 -3.77 -5.09
C MET A 69 -9.53 -3.05 -5.89
N ALA A 70 -10.77 -3.53 -5.82
CA ALA A 70 -11.91 -2.91 -6.49
C ALA A 70 -12.15 -1.47 -6.01
N TYR A 71 -11.99 -1.22 -4.71
CA TYR A 71 -12.10 0.12 -4.13
C TYR A 71 -11.01 1.05 -4.63
N ARG A 72 -9.76 0.60 -4.68
CA ARG A 72 -8.65 1.39 -5.24
C ARG A 72 -8.89 1.76 -6.70
N LEU A 73 -9.31 0.79 -7.51
CA LEU A 73 -9.64 1.03 -8.93
C LEU A 73 -10.77 2.07 -9.06
N SER A 74 -11.79 1.97 -8.21
CA SER A 74 -12.88 2.94 -8.16
C SER A 74 -12.37 4.33 -7.77
N MET A 75 -11.48 4.43 -6.79
CA MET A 75 -10.89 5.70 -6.35
C MET A 75 -9.97 6.31 -7.39
N GLU A 76 -9.20 5.53 -8.15
CA GLU A 76 -8.36 6.07 -9.24
C GLU A 76 -9.21 6.79 -10.30
N LEU A 77 -10.41 6.28 -10.60
CA LEU A 77 -11.35 6.95 -11.50
C LEU A 77 -11.98 8.20 -10.86
N VAL A 78 -12.48 8.08 -9.62
CA VAL A 78 -13.14 9.18 -8.91
C VAL A 78 -12.19 10.36 -8.72
N VAL A 79 -10.94 10.10 -8.35
CA VAL A 79 -9.92 11.16 -8.17
C VAL A 79 -9.68 11.89 -9.49
N GLY A 80 -9.56 11.18 -10.62
CA GLY A 80 -9.37 11.81 -11.93
C GLY A 80 -10.54 12.74 -12.31
N ILE A 81 -11.78 12.29 -12.07
CA ILE A 81 -13.00 13.06 -12.34
C ILE A 81 -13.10 14.28 -11.43
N VAL A 82 -12.88 14.11 -10.13
CA VAL A 82 -12.97 15.20 -9.14
C VAL A 82 -11.91 16.26 -9.40
N VAL A 83 -10.66 15.85 -9.65
CA VAL A 83 -9.57 16.77 -9.94
C VAL A 83 -9.79 17.49 -11.27
N GLY A 84 -10.16 16.77 -12.34
CA GLY A 84 -10.47 17.37 -13.64
C GLY A 84 -11.67 18.32 -13.58
N GLY A 85 -12.74 17.93 -12.90
CA GLY A 85 -13.92 18.78 -12.69
C GLY A 85 -13.61 20.02 -11.85
N PHE A 86 -12.82 19.89 -10.79
CA PHE A 86 -12.41 21.02 -9.94
C PHE A 86 -11.56 22.02 -10.72
N ILE A 87 -10.55 21.53 -11.45
CA ILE A 87 -9.68 22.38 -12.29
C ILE A 87 -10.49 23.02 -13.42
N GLY A 88 -11.35 22.26 -14.10
CA GLY A 88 -12.19 22.76 -15.17
C GLY A 88 -13.18 23.83 -14.71
N TRP A 89 -13.82 23.63 -13.55
CA TRP A 89 -14.70 24.64 -12.94
C TRP A 89 -13.94 25.91 -12.54
N TRP A 90 -12.74 25.76 -11.97
CA TRP A 90 -11.88 26.89 -11.63
C TRP A 90 -11.52 27.69 -12.89
N LEU A 91 -11.08 27.00 -13.95
CA LEU A 91 -10.71 27.62 -15.22
C LEU A 91 -11.89 28.34 -15.86
N ASP A 92 -13.06 27.71 -15.92
CA ASP A 92 -14.26 28.33 -16.48
C ASP A 92 -14.64 29.61 -15.71
N LYS A 93 -14.47 29.63 -14.39
CA LYS A 93 -14.73 30.82 -13.57
C LYS A 93 -13.72 31.93 -13.81
N TRP A 94 -12.45 31.59 -14.01
CA TRP A 94 -11.39 32.58 -14.21
C TRP A 94 -11.44 33.20 -15.61
N LEU A 95 -11.74 32.40 -16.64
CA LEU A 95 -11.84 32.87 -18.02
C LEU A 95 -13.24 33.43 -18.38
N SER A 96 -14.20 33.38 -17.44
CA SER A 96 -15.61 33.70 -17.70
C SER A 96 -16.17 32.99 -18.93
N THR A 97 -15.64 31.80 -19.23
CA THR A 97 -16.05 30.99 -20.37
C THR A 97 -17.33 30.23 -20.04
N LYS A 98 -18.09 29.90 -21.10
CA LYS A 98 -19.13 28.86 -21.03
C LYS A 98 -18.51 27.55 -20.51
N PRO A 99 -19.30 26.60 -19.95
CA PRO A 99 -18.80 25.38 -19.28
C PRO A 99 -18.13 24.38 -20.25
N ILE A 100 -17.09 24.85 -20.94
CA ILE A 100 -16.37 24.19 -22.02
C ILE A 100 -15.10 23.60 -21.44
N PHE A 101 -14.35 24.36 -20.62
CA PHE A 101 -13.15 23.80 -19.98
C PHE A 101 -13.52 22.74 -18.95
N LEU A 102 -14.64 22.89 -18.23
CA LEU A 102 -15.18 21.84 -17.38
C LEU A 102 -15.44 20.58 -18.19
N LEU A 103 -16.10 20.67 -19.35
CA LEU A 103 -16.40 19.50 -20.18
C LEU A 103 -15.11 18.84 -20.70
N VAL A 104 -14.18 19.63 -21.23
CA VAL A 104 -12.90 19.12 -21.75
C VAL A 104 -12.05 18.51 -20.63
N MET A 105 -11.90 19.19 -19.49
CA MET A 105 -11.14 18.66 -18.35
C MET A 105 -11.81 17.46 -17.69
N LEU A 106 -13.14 17.35 -17.72
CA LEU A 106 -13.86 16.18 -17.25
C LEU A 106 -13.56 14.96 -18.14
N LEU A 107 -13.65 15.11 -19.47
CA LEU A 107 -13.25 14.05 -20.40
C LEU A 107 -11.78 13.67 -20.21
N LEU A 108 -10.90 14.67 -20.10
CA LEU A 108 -9.47 14.45 -19.91
C LEU A 108 -9.18 13.77 -18.57
N GLY A 109 -9.91 14.14 -17.50
CA GLY A 109 -9.82 13.52 -16.18
C GLY A 109 -10.26 12.05 -16.20
N MET A 110 -11.31 11.72 -16.95
CA MET A 110 -11.70 10.32 -17.17
C MET A 110 -10.64 9.54 -17.95
N ILE A 111 -10.11 10.10 -19.04
CA ILE A 111 -9.04 9.47 -19.83
C ILE A 111 -7.81 9.25 -18.95
N ALA A 112 -7.40 10.26 -18.19
CA ALA A 112 -6.28 10.17 -17.25
C ALA A 112 -6.51 9.11 -16.17
N GLY A 113 -7.72 9.03 -15.60
CA GLY A 113 -8.09 8.01 -14.61
C GLY A 113 -7.96 6.58 -15.17
N VAL A 114 -8.50 6.35 -16.38
CA VAL A 114 -8.38 5.05 -17.07
C VAL A 114 -6.92 4.73 -17.40
N LEU A 115 -6.15 5.70 -17.90
CA LEU A 115 -4.72 5.52 -18.18
C LEU A 115 -3.92 5.19 -16.91
N ASN A 116 -4.24 5.80 -15.78
CA ASN A 116 -3.60 5.53 -14.50
C ASN A 116 -3.91 4.10 -14.02
N MET A 117 -5.15 3.65 -14.15
CA MET A 117 -5.56 2.27 -13.85
C MET A 117 -4.80 1.25 -14.73
N LEU A 118 -4.74 1.50 -16.04
CA LEU A 118 -4.03 0.62 -16.97
C LEU A 118 -2.52 0.59 -16.69
N ARG A 119 -1.95 1.71 -16.25
CA ARG A 119 -0.55 1.76 -15.81
C ARG A 119 -0.34 0.88 -14.58
N THR A 120 -1.17 1.04 -13.55
CA THR A 120 -1.13 0.19 -12.34
C THR A 120 -1.22 -1.29 -12.70
N ALA A 121 -2.13 -1.66 -13.61
CA ALA A 121 -2.28 -3.05 -14.05
C ALA A 121 -1.05 -3.58 -14.82
N ARG A 122 -0.43 -2.75 -15.67
CA ARG A 122 0.80 -3.11 -16.39
C ARG A 122 2.00 -3.27 -15.46
N ASP A 123 2.15 -2.37 -14.49
CA ASP A 123 3.24 -2.43 -13.51
C ASP A 123 3.16 -3.75 -12.70
N MET A 124 1.95 -4.18 -12.34
CA MET A 124 1.75 -5.49 -11.69
C MET A 124 2.13 -6.68 -12.58
N ARG A 125 1.92 -6.57 -13.89
CA ARG A 125 2.28 -7.62 -14.87
C ARG A 125 3.79 -7.70 -15.12
N GLN A 126 4.49 -6.56 -15.12
CA GLN A 126 5.95 -6.50 -15.32
C GLN A 126 6.74 -7.03 -14.11
N VAL A 127 6.24 -6.81 -12.90
CA VAL A 127 6.86 -7.35 -11.66
C VAL A 127 6.81 -8.88 -11.61
N LEU A 128 5.89 -9.51 -12.34
CA LEU A 128 5.72 -10.97 -12.36
C LEU A 128 6.44 -11.66 -13.53
N GLY A 129 7.25 -10.95 -14.32
CA GLY A 129 8.04 -11.58 -15.37
C GLY A 129 7.21 -12.33 -16.41
N VAL A 130 6.08 -11.76 -16.84
CA VAL A 130 5.28 -12.31 -17.94
C VAL A 130 5.86 -11.81 -19.25
N ASP A 131 6.98 -12.42 -19.66
CA ASP A 131 7.26 -12.64 -21.07
C ASP A 131 6.28 -13.71 -21.59
N GLU A 132 5.94 -13.67 -22.88
CA GLU A 132 5.04 -14.61 -23.56
C GLU A 132 3.53 -14.54 -23.20
N THR A 133 2.79 -13.68 -23.89
CA THR A 133 1.61 -14.16 -24.63
C THR A 133 1.45 -13.36 -25.92
N PRO A 134 1.78 -13.92 -27.10
CA PRO A 134 1.38 -13.33 -28.36
C PRO A 134 -0.15 -13.37 -28.41
N VAL A 135 -0.77 -12.20 -28.38
CA VAL A 135 -2.23 -12.01 -28.53
C VAL A 135 -2.70 -12.37 -29.96
N SER A 136 -1.89 -13.11 -30.72
CA SER A 136 -2.08 -13.40 -32.14
C SER A 136 -2.75 -14.75 -32.41
N GLU A 137 -2.96 -15.61 -31.40
CA GLU A 137 -3.49 -16.97 -31.62
C GLU A 137 -4.97 -17.17 -31.25
N VAL A 138 -5.71 -16.11 -30.90
CA VAL A 138 -7.16 -16.24 -30.64
C VAL A 138 -8.01 -15.78 -31.84
N ALA A 139 -7.43 -15.13 -32.85
CA ALA A 139 -8.16 -14.66 -34.04
C ALA A 139 -8.00 -15.54 -35.30
N THR A 140 -7.09 -16.52 -35.31
CA THR A 140 -6.79 -17.30 -36.53
C THR A 140 -7.54 -18.63 -36.62
N GLN A 141 -8.11 -19.14 -35.54
CA GLN A 141 -8.81 -20.44 -35.56
C GLN A 141 -10.33 -20.36 -35.78
N ALA A 142 -10.92 -19.17 -35.84
CA ALA A 142 -12.35 -19.01 -36.14
C ALA A 142 -12.68 -18.92 -37.65
N THR A 143 -11.67 -18.89 -38.53
CA THR A 143 -11.86 -18.69 -39.98
C THR A 143 -11.56 -19.93 -40.83
N THR A 144 -11.05 -21.02 -40.25
CA THR A 144 -10.71 -22.26 -40.99
C THR A 144 -11.73 -23.40 -40.88
N GLU A 145 -12.84 -23.25 -40.15
CA GLU A 145 -13.92 -24.26 -40.12
C GLU A 145 -15.13 -23.92 -41.01
N THR A 146 -15.25 -22.70 -41.54
CA THR A 146 -16.31 -22.34 -42.53
C THR A 146 -15.75 -22.33 -43.94
N LYS A 147 -14.97 -23.34 -44.33
CA LYS A 147 -14.60 -23.59 -45.74
C LYS A 147 -14.43 -25.07 -46.04
N ASN A 148 -15.18 -25.94 -45.36
CA ASN A 148 -15.19 -27.37 -45.68
C ASN A 148 -16.59 -28.01 -45.65
N LYS A 149 -17.65 -27.18 -45.69
CA LYS A 149 -19.05 -27.64 -45.67
C LYS A 149 -19.89 -27.02 -46.80
N THR A 150 -19.31 -26.89 -47.99
CA THR A 150 -20.05 -26.44 -49.19
C THR A 150 -19.63 -27.16 -50.48
N GLU A 151 -18.63 -28.05 -50.47
CA GLU A 151 -18.21 -28.80 -51.67
C GLU A 151 -18.50 -30.31 -51.61
N GLU A 152 -19.55 -30.74 -50.90
CA GLU A 152 -20.01 -32.15 -50.90
C GLU A 152 -21.52 -32.32 -51.14
N HIS A 153 -22.17 -31.38 -51.83
CA HIS A 153 -23.55 -31.59 -52.29
C HIS A 153 -23.83 -31.12 -53.72
N SER A 154 -22.82 -31.21 -54.58
CA SER A 154 -23.03 -31.00 -56.01
C SER A 154 -22.02 -31.81 -56.83
N ASP A 155 -22.09 -33.13 -56.77
CA ASP A 155 -22.00 -33.94 -57.98
C ASP A 155 -22.36 -35.42 -57.71
N GLY A 156 -23.14 -36.00 -58.62
CA GLY A 156 -23.15 -37.46 -58.80
C GLY A 156 -24.42 -38.22 -58.42
N SER A 157 -25.34 -38.26 -59.39
CA SER A 157 -26.29 -39.35 -59.72
C SER A 157 -27.54 -39.56 -58.86
#